data_AF-A0AAN4WUS5-F1
#
_entry.id   AF-A0AAN4WUS5-F1
#
_cell.length_a   1.000
_cell.length_b   1.000
_cell.length_c   1.000
_cell.angle_alpha   90.00
_cell.angle_beta   90.00
_cell.angle_gamma   90.00
#
_symmetry.space_group_name_H-M   'P 1'
#
loop_
_entity.id
_entity.type
_entity.pdbx_description
1 polymer ?
#
loop_
_entity_poly.entity_id
_entity_poly.type
_entity_poly.pdbx_seq_one_letter_code
_entity_poly.pdbx_strand_id
1 'polypeptide(L)'
;MILQIALGSFYSRGDERRLFQGLEEITAIRSVKGVGRDLLIDVSIAALNKEAMRELVALLWRYEIPLAPLRAFAEKKKFEWLNDSQGYWYSAMFKEGSNRRQV
;
A
#
# COMPACT_ATOMS: atom_id res chain seq x y z
N MET A 1 -8.79 7.23 -7.70
CA MET A 1 -9.30 6.90 -6.34
C MET A 1 -8.20 7.30 -5.40
N ILE A 2 -8.50 8.10 -4.39
CA ILE A 2 -7.47 8.60 -3.48
C ILE A 2 -7.32 7.63 -2.32
N LEU A 3 -6.08 7.16 -2.12
CA LEU A 3 -5.66 6.36 -0.99
C LEU A 3 -4.82 7.23 -0.06
N GLN A 4 -5.21 7.34 1.20
CA GLN A 4 -4.39 7.99 2.22
C GLN A 4 -3.63 6.93 3.00
N ILE A 5 -2.32 7.07 3.10
CA ILE A 5 -1.44 6.20 3.88
C ILE A 5 -0.61 7.04 4.85
N ALA A 6 -0.39 6.54 6.06
CA ALA A 6 0.50 7.16 7.02
C ALA A 6 1.93 6.65 6.82
N LEU A 7 2.91 7.55 6.76
CA LEU A 7 4.31 7.16 6.63
C LEU A 7 4.94 6.79 7.96
N GLY A 8 5.81 5.79 7.91
CA GLY A 8 6.71 5.43 8.99
C GLY A 8 7.99 6.26 8.99
N SER A 9 8.94 5.86 9.82
CA SER A 9 10.29 6.43 9.82
C SER A 9 11.15 5.75 8.76
N PHE A 10 11.96 6.53 8.07
CA PHE A 10 13.00 6.02 7.17
C PHE A 10 14.35 6.06 7.88
N TYR A 11 15.13 4.98 7.72
CA TYR A 11 16.44 4.87 8.34
C TYR A 11 17.57 5.45 7.48
N SER A 12 17.27 5.85 6.24
CA SER A 12 18.17 6.64 5.38
C SER A 12 17.42 7.31 4.23
N ARG A 13 18.00 8.37 3.65
CA ARG A 13 17.47 9.02 2.43
C ARG A 13 17.40 8.07 1.23
N GLY A 14 18.36 7.16 1.12
CA GLY A 14 18.38 6.17 0.03
C GLY A 14 17.22 5.17 0.15
N ASP A 15 16.80 4.88 1.37
CA ASP A 15 15.67 4.00 1.65
C ASP A 15 14.34 4.67 1.36
N GLU A 16 14.16 5.90 1.85
CA GLU A 16 13.02 6.75 1.51
C GLU A 16 12.83 6.86 -0.01
N ARG A 17 13.91 7.17 -0.75
CA ARG A 17 13.87 7.28 -2.21
C ARG A 17 13.39 5.99 -2.89
N ARG A 18 13.75 4.81 -2.38
CA ARG A 18 13.33 3.52 -2.96
C ARG A 18 11.83 3.28 -2.79
N LEU A 19 11.20 3.76 -1.71
CA LEU A 19 9.74 3.71 -1.58
C LEU A 19 9.10 4.53 -2.70
N PHE A 20 9.51 5.79 -2.84
CA PHE A 20 8.91 6.70 -3.83
C PHE A 20 9.14 6.22 -5.26
N GLN A 21 10.34 5.75 -5.58
CA GLN A 21 10.62 5.15 -6.89
C GLN A 21 9.70 3.94 -7.17
N GLY A 22 9.53 3.04 -6.19
CA GLY A 22 8.61 1.92 -6.34
C GLY A 22 7.16 2.34 -6.59
N LEU A 23 6.69 3.42 -5.94
CA LEU A 23 5.36 3.98 -6.19
C LEU A 23 5.24 4.59 -7.60
N GLU A 24 6.28 5.25 -8.09
CA GLU A 24 6.31 5.84 -9.44
C GLU A 24 6.34 4.77 -10.55
N GLU A 25 6.95 3.61 -10.29
CA GLU A 25 7.02 2.50 -11.24
C GLU A 25 5.67 1.77 -11.41
N ILE A 26 4.74 1.91 -10.45
CA ILE A 26 3.40 1.35 -10.58
C ILE A 26 2.57 2.25 -11.52
N THR A 27 2.42 1.82 -12.77
CA THR A 27 1.72 2.55 -13.84
C THR A 27 0.28 2.97 -13.51
N ALA A 28 -0.37 2.30 -12.55
CA ALA A 28 -1.70 2.65 -12.10
C ALA A 28 -1.74 3.86 -11.13
N ILE A 29 -0.61 4.26 -10.56
CA ILE A 29 -0.48 5.43 -9.69
C ILE A 29 -0.30 6.66 -10.57
N ARG A 30 -1.22 7.63 -10.43
CA ARG A 30 -1.23 8.87 -11.20
C ARG A 30 -0.43 9.98 -10.54
N SER A 31 -0.47 10.03 -9.20
CA SER A 31 0.28 11.01 -8.42
C SER A 31 0.44 10.56 -6.98
N VAL A 32 1.50 11.05 -6.35
CA VAL A 32 1.77 10.89 -4.92
C VAL A 32 1.99 12.29 -4.35
N LYS A 33 1.27 12.65 -3.28
CA LYS A 33 1.35 13.98 -2.64
C LYS A 33 1.53 13.84 -1.14
N GLY A 34 2.52 14.53 -0.58
CA GLY A 34 2.70 14.63 0.87
C GLY A 34 1.70 15.57 1.52
N VAL A 35 1.08 15.13 2.61
CA VAL A 35 0.17 15.92 3.45
C VAL A 35 0.50 15.65 4.91
N GLY A 36 1.26 16.55 5.53
CA GLY A 36 1.73 16.37 6.90
C GLY A 36 2.64 15.15 7.03
N ARG A 37 2.17 14.11 7.76
CA ARG A 37 2.88 12.83 7.93
C ARG A 37 2.32 11.71 7.02
N ASP A 38 1.39 12.07 6.15
CA ASP A 38 0.69 11.12 5.30
C ASP A 38 1.05 11.35 3.83
N LEU A 39 0.80 10.33 3.00
CA LEU A 39 0.76 10.45 1.56
C LEU A 39 -0.67 10.25 1.05
N LEU A 40 -1.06 11.10 0.12
CA LEU A 40 -2.21 10.90 -0.76
C LEU A 40 -1.72 10.30 -2.07
N ILE A 41 -2.15 9.08 -2.37
CA ILE A 41 -1.84 8.37 -3.61
C ILE A 41 -3.11 8.35 -4.47
N ASP A 42 -3.06 8.95 -5.66
CA ASP A 42 -4.16 8.81 -6.62
C ASP A 42 -3.96 7.59 -7.51
N VAL A 43 -4.84 6.61 -7.37
CA VAL A 43 -4.80 5.33 -8.08
C VAL A 43 -5.90 5.26 -9.14
N SER A 44 -5.49 4.96 -10.37
CA SER A 44 -6.35 4.71 -11.52
C SER A 44 -6.95 3.29 -11.46
N ILE A 45 -8.20 3.13 -11.02
CA ILE A 45 -8.85 1.81 -10.93
C ILE A 45 -8.89 1.07 -12.26
N ALA A 46 -9.07 1.81 -13.37
CA ALA A 46 -9.09 1.24 -14.71
C ALA A 46 -7.73 0.64 -15.11
N ALA A 47 -6.62 1.30 -14.75
CA ALA A 47 -5.26 0.87 -15.09
C ALA A 47 -4.67 -0.12 -14.06
N LEU A 48 -5.22 -0.19 -12.85
CA LEU A 48 -4.75 -1.07 -11.78
C LEU A 48 -5.05 -2.53 -12.12
N ASN A 49 -4.05 -3.29 -12.54
CA ASN A 49 -4.14 -4.74 -12.75
C ASN A 49 -3.71 -5.52 -11.49
N LYS A 50 -3.74 -6.86 -11.56
CA LYS A 50 -3.47 -7.72 -10.41
C LYS A 50 -2.01 -7.61 -9.95
N GLU A 51 -1.09 -7.50 -10.90
CA GLU A 51 0.35 -7.39 -10.70
C GLU A 51 0.68 -6.06 -10.03
N ALA A 52 0.17 -4.93 -10.55
CA ALA A 52 0.31 -3.61 -9.96
C ALA A 52 -0.26 -3.55 -8.52
N MET A 53 -1.38 -4.23 -8.25
CA MET A 53 -1.90 -4.34 -6.89
C MET A 53 -0.96 -5.15 -5.98
N ARG A 54 -0.35 -6.23 -6.48
CA ARG A 54 0.64 -7.01 -5.73
C ARG A 54 1.89 -6.19 -5.41
N GLU A 55 2.38 -5.41 -6.36
CA GLU A 55 3.52 -4.50 -6.14
C GLU A 55 3.17 -3.45 -5.08
N LEU A 56 1.97 -2.87 -5.13
CA LEU A 56 1.51 -1.93 -4.11
C LEU A 56 1.46 -2.60 -2.72
N VAL A 57 0.88 -3.79 -2.61
CA VAL A 57 0.85 -4.56 -1.35
C VAL A 57 2.26 -4.85 -0.84
N ALA A 58 3.17 -5.29 -1.72
CA ALA A 58 4.53 -5.64 -1.36
C ALA A 58 5.35 -4.42 -0.89
N LEU A 59 5.21 -3.27 -1.57
CA LEU A 59 5.85 -2.02 -1.16
C LEU A 59 5.35 -1.57 0.21
N LEU A 60 4.03 -1.46 0.40
CA LEU A 60 3.49 -1.02 1.68
C LEU A 60 3.90 -1.98 2.81
N TRP A 61 3.87 -3.29 2.54
CA TRP A 61 4.33 -4.30 3.50
C TRP A 61 5.82 -4.15 3.86
N ARG A 62 6.69 -3.95 2.86
CA ARG A 62 8.15 -3.83 3.06
C ARG A 62 8.52 -2.64 3.94
N TYR A 63 7.82 -1.51 3.78
CA TYR A 63 8.07 -0.30 4.56
C TYR A 63 7.18 -0.19 5.81
N GLU A 64 6.53 -1.29 6.19
CA GLU A 64 5.64 -1.37 7.37
C GLU A 64 4.53 -0.32 7.37
N ILE A 65 4.10 0.09 6.17
CA ILE A 65 2.99 1.01 5.98
C ILE A 65 1.69 0.23 6.18
N PRO A 66 0.73 0.76 6.97
CA PRO A 66 -0.54 0.07 7.21
C PRO A 66 -1.25 -0.32 5.91
N LEU A 67 -1.63 -1.59 5.78
CA LEU A 67 -2.36 -2.10 4.61
C LEU A 67 -3.88 -1.90 4.71
N ALA A 68 -4.40 -1.48 5.86
CA ALA A 68 -5.83 -1.25 6.06
C ALA A 68 -6.50 -0.36 4.99
N PRO A 69 -5.87 0.70 4.46
CA PRO A 69 -6.44 1.49 3.37
C PRO A 69 -6.71 0.67 2.08
N LEU A 70 -5.99 -0.44 1.85
CA LEU A 70 -6.20 -1.29 0.68
C LEU A 70 -7.50 -2.11 0.74
N ARG A 71 -8.18 -2.18 1.90
CA ARG A 71 -9.47 -2.88 2.05
C ARG A 71 -10.51 -2.38 1.04
N ALA A 72 -10.51 -1.09 0.72
CA ALA A 72 -11.44 -0.49 -0.25
C ALA A 72 -11.29 -1.06 -1.69
N PHE A 73 -10.18 -1.72 -2.00
CA PHE A 73 -10.04 -2.45 -3.26
C PHE A 73 -10.58 -3.89 -3.18
N ALA A 74 -10.58 -4.50 -2.00
CA ALA A 74 -11.03 -5.88 -1.80
C ALA A 74 -12.55 -6.06 -2.05
N GLU A 75 -13.32 -4.98 -2.00
CA GLU A 75 -14.75 -4.94 -2.38
C GLU A 75 -14.97 -5.07 -3.90
N LYS A 76 -13.93 -4.86 -4.71
CA LYS A 76 -14.01 -4.96 -6.17
C LYS A 76 -13.73 -6.39 -6.60
N LYS A 77 -14.62 -6.97 -7.40
CA LYS A 77 -14.49 -8.34 -7.96
C LYS A 77 -13.10 -8.64 -8.56
N LYS A 78 -12.47 -7.65 -9.22
CA LYS A 78 -11.12 -7.76 -9.79
C LYS A 78 -10.03 -8.08 -8.75
N PHE A 79 -10.23 -7.69 -7.50
CA PHE A 79 -9.28 -7.84 -6.40
C PHE A 79 -9.85 -8.66 -5.24
N GLU A 80 -10.82 -9.54 -5.51
CA GLU A 80 -11.42 -10.42 -4.50
C GLU A 80 -10.37 -11.27 -3.76
N TRP A 81 -9.27 -11.61 -4.43
CA TRP A 81 -8.12 -12.31 -3.86
C TRP A 81 -7.46 -11.58 -2.67
N LEU A 82 -7.66 -10.27 -2.51
CA LEU A 82 -7.21 -9.55 -1.32
C LEU A 82 -7.87 -10.08 -0.04
N ASN A 83 -9.07 -10.67 -0.15
CA ASN A 83 -9.80 -11.30 0.96
C ASN A 83 -9.30 -12.72 1.28
N ASP A 84 -8.29 -13.23 0.59
CA ASP A 84 -7.73 -14.55 0.88
C ASP A 84 -7.01 -14.55 2.24
N SER A 85 -7.61 -15.23 3.22
CA SER A 85 -7.08 -15.37 4.59
C SER A 85 -5.69 -16.01 4.68
N GLN A 86 -5.28 -16.74 3.64
CA GLN A 86 -3.96 -17.40 3.59
C GLN A 86 -2.85 -16.44 3.10
N GLY A 87 -3.21 -15.27 2.56
CA GLY A 87 -2.26 -14.26 2.13
C GLY A 87 -1.51 -13.64 3.31
N TYR A 88 -0.19 -13.44 3.18
CA TYR A 88 0.62 -12.82 4.22
C TYR A 88 0.11 -11.40 4.60
N TRP A 89 -0.49 -10.69 3.64
CA TRP A 89 -1.06 -9.36 3.81
C TRP A 89 -2.38 -9.37 4.60
N TYR A 90 -3.11 -10.48 4.65
CA TYR A 90 -4.50 -10.51 5.12
C TYR A 90 -4.64 -10.01 6.55
N SER A 91 -3.77 -10.46 7.45
CA SER A 91 -3.83 -10.02 8.84
C SER A 91 -3.55 -8.52 8.98
N ALA A 92 -2.59 -7.98 8.21
CA ALA A 92 -2.29 -6.54 8.22
C ALA A 92 -3.34 -5.68 7.53
N MET A 93 -4.07 -6.26 6.57
CA MET A 93 -5.24 -5.63 6.00
C MET A 93 -6.36 -5.61 7.01
N PHE A 94 -6.82 -6.75 7.53
CA PHE A 94 -8.14 -6.88 8.18
C PHE A 94 -8.14 -6.96 9.72
N LYS A 95 -7.05 -7.34 10.37
CA LYS A 95 -7.01 -7.44 11.84
C LYS A 95 -6.58 -6.09 12.44
N GLU A 96 -7.32 -5.60 13.43
CA GLU A 96 -6.93 -4.42 14.19
C GLU A 96 -5.70 -4.72 15.06
N GLY A 97 -4.78 -3.76 15.15
CA GLY A 97 -3.63 -3.86 16.06
C GLY A 97 -2.42 -4.66 15.54
N SER A 98 -2.39 -5.12 14.29
CA SER A 98 -1.19 -5.73 13.70
C SER A 98 -0.16 -4.66 13.28
N ASN A 99 0.17 -3.74 14.18
CA ASN A 99 1.37 -2.95 14.05
C ASN A 99 2.50 -3.83 14.57
N ARG A 100 3.35 -4.36 13.68
CA ARG A 100 4.57 -5.08 14.09
C ARG A 100 5.49 -4.09 14.80
N ARG A 101 5.25 -3.89 16.09
CA ARG A 101 6.21 -3.32 17.04
C ARG A 101 6.35 -4.29 18.18
N GLN A 102 6.94 -5.46 17.94
CA GLN A 102 7.60 -6.27 18.97
C GLN A 102 8.59 -7.21 18.29
N VAL A 103 9.82 -6.73 18.11
CA VAL A 103 11.06 -7.39 18.54
C VAL A 103 12.17 -6.36 18.63
#